data_AF-A0A1H6RLC8-F1
#
_entry.id   AF-A0A1H6RLC8-F1
#
_cell.length_a   1.000
_cell.length_b   1.000
_cell.length_c   1.000
_cell.angle_alpha   90.00
_cell.angle_beta   90.00
_cell.angle_gamma   90.00
#
_symmetry.space_group_name_H-M   'P 1'
#
loop_
_entity.id
_entity.type
_entity.pdbx_description
1 polymer ?
#
loop_
_entity_poly.entity_id
_entity_poly.type
_entity_poly.pdbx_seq_one_letter_code
_entity_poly.pdbx_strand_id
1 'polypeptide(L)' 'MIKEMKKEIGSFTDQLITISHVNDYKTAQKLEALVTEALPEASIQILDVGALLAAHLGIGGVGLFYFDEKPEHYMYINE' A
#
# COMPACT_ATOMS: atom_id res chain seq x y z
N MET A 1 -10.07 3.21 -4.83
CA MET A 1 -8.77 3.07 -4.16
C MET A 1 -7.70 3.94 -4.80
N ILE A 2 -7.15 3.63 -5.99
CA ILE A 2 -6.12 4.49 -6.64
C ILE A 2 -6.56 5.94 -6.82
N LYS A 3 -7.81 6.18 -7.25
CA LYS A 3 -8.35 7.53 -7.41
C LYS A 3 -8.32 8.34 -6.10
N GLU A 4 -8.68 7.71 -4.98
CA GLU A 4 -8.70 8.37 -3.67
C GLU A 4 -7.27 8.61 -3.17
N MET A 5 -6.38 7.61 -3.32
CA MET A 5 -4.95 7.77 -3.05
C MET A 5 -4.37 8.99 -3.76
N LYS A 6 -4.59 9.13 -5.08
CA LYS A 6 -4.08 10.28 -5.84
C LYS A 6 -4.64 11.63 -5.37
N LYS A 7 -5.83 11.64 -4.77
CA LYS A 7 -6.46 12.85 -4.24
C LYS A 7 -5.90 13.20 -2.86
N GLU A 8 -5.52 12.21 -2.07
CA GLU A 8 -5.15 12.35 -0.66
C GLU A 8 -3.64 12.43 -0.41
N ILE A 9 -2.79 11.83 -1.27
CA ILE A 9 -1.33 11.68 -1.07
C ILE A 9 -0.54 13.01 -0.94
N GLY A 10 -1.18 14.14 -1.22
CA GLY A 10 -0.57 15.47 -1.09
C GLY A 10 0.70 15.63 -1.92
N SER A 11 1.73 16.23 -1.32
CA SER A 11 3.06 16.39 -1.91
C SER A 11 4.05 15.28 -1.54
N PHE A 12 3.66 14.34 -0.67
CA PHE A 12 4.57 13.31 -0.17
C PHE A 12 4.52 12.06 -1.06
N THR A 13 5.05 12.19 -2.28
CA THR A 13 4.95 11.16 -3.32
C THR A 13 6.05 10.09 -3.25
N ASP A 14 7.15 10.38 -2.57
CA ASP A 14 8.35 9.55 -2.40
C ASP A 14 8.32 8.74 -1.09
N GLN A 15 7.21 8.03 -0.86
CA GLN A 15 6.96 7.29 0.36
C GLN A 15 6.92 5.77 0.13
N LEU A 16 6.90 5.00 1.22
CA LEU A 16 6.60 3.58 1.21
C LEU A 16 5.08 3.40 1.16
N ILE A 17 4.58 2.85 0.06
CA ILE A 17 3.21 2.37 -0.07
C ILE A 17 3.18 0.88 0.26
N THR A 18 2.29 0.50 1.18
CA THR A 18 2.11 -0.90 1.54
C THR A 18 0.83 -1.44 0.94
N ILE A 19 0.92 -2.62 0.31
CA ILE A 19 -0.23 -3.39 -0.13
C ILE A 19 -0.30 -4.65 0.74
N SER A 20 -1.42 -4.86 1.42
CA SER A 20 -1.62 -6.09 2.18
C SER A 20 -2.65 -7.00 1.54
N HIS A 21 -2.54 -8.31 1.70
CA HIS A 21 -3.55 -9.25 1.23
C HIS A 21 -3.81 -10.43 2.17
N VAL A 22 -5.03 -10.97 2.10
CA VAL A 22 -5.43 -12.22 2.77
C VAL A 22 -5.50 -13.33 1.72
N ASN A 23 -4.39 -14.00 1.48
CA ASN A 23 -4.27 -15.10 0.50
C ASN A 23 -4.74 -14.73 -0.94
N ASP A 24 -4.57 -13.47 -1.35
CA ASP A 24 -4.83 -13.01 -2.73
C ASP A 24 -3.69 -12.15 -3.26
N TYR A 25 -2.51 -12.77 -3.36
CA TYR A 25 -1.30 -12.13 -3.88
C TYR A 25 -1.47 -11.64 -5.33
N LYS A 26 -2.29 -12.33 -6.12
CA LYS A 26 -2.53 -11.94 -7.53
C LYS A 26 -3.24 -10.59 -7.62
N THR A 27 -4.22 -10.32 -6.76
CA THR A 27 -4.86 -9.00 -6.72
C THR A 27 -3.90 -7.94 -6.16
N ALA A 28 -3.06 -8.29 -5.18
CA ALA A 28 -2.02 -7.39 -4.67
C ALA A 28 -1.03 -6.95 -5.76
N GLN A 29 -0.54 -7.88 -6.59
CA GLN A 29 0.37 -7.57 -7.71
C GLN A 29 -0.28 -6.67 -8.78
N LYS A 30 -1.56 -6.89 -9.08
CA LYS A 30 -2.28 -5.99 -10.00
C LYS A 30 -2.36 -4.57 -9.44
N LEU A 31 -2.59 -4.46 -8.14
CA LEU A 31 -2.66 -3.17 -7.48
C LEU A 31 -1.29 -2.48 -7.43
N GLU A 32 -0.22 -3.22 -7.17
CA GLU A 32 1.16 -2.73 -7.25
C GLU A 32 1.45 -2.10 -8.61
N ALA A 33 1.08 -2.77 -9.70
CA ALA A 33 1.24 -2.22 -11.06
C ALA A 33 0.48 -0.90 -11.24
N LEU A 34 -0.77 -0.82 -10.76
CA LEU A 34 -1.59 0.38 -10.83
C LEU A 34 -1.04 1.53 -9.96
N VAL A 35 -0.48 1.22 -8.80
CA VAL A 35 0.19 2.21 -7.93
C VAL A 35 1.47 2.70 -8.60
N THR A 36 2.28 1.80 -9.16
CA THR A 36 3.53 2.14 -9.85
C THR A 36 3.27 3.07 -11.04
N GLU A 37 2.21 2.81 -11.81
CA GLU A 37 1.80 3.69 -12.91
C GLU A 37 1.32 5.07 -12.40
N ALA A 38 0.60 5.09 -11.27
CA ALA A 38 0.04 6.31 -10.72
C ALA A 38 1.06 7.17 -9.96
N LEU A 39 2.08 6.54 -9.36
CA LEU A 39 3.05 7.14 -8.45
C LEU A 39 4.43 6.46 -8.58
N PRO A 40 5.17 6.75 -9.66
CA PRO A 40 6.42 6.05 -9.98
C PRO A 40 7.56 6.32 -8.99
N GLU A 41 7.47 7.40 -8.19
CA GLU A 41 8.46 7.79 -7.19
C GLU A 41 8.34 6.99 -5.88
N ALA A 42 7.22 6.29 -5.68
CA ALA A 42 6.95 5.56 -4.45
C ALA A 42 7.65 4.20 -4.43
N SER A 43 8.12 3.82 -3.24
CA SER A 43 8.54 2.44 -2.98
C SER A 43 7.31 1.62 -2.60
N ILE A 44 7.18 0.40 -3.13
CA ILE A 44 6.02 -0.45 -2.87
C ILE A 44 6.47 -1.74 -2.18
N GLN A 45 5.74 -2.15 -1.14
CA GLN A 45 5.94 -3.43 -0.47
C GLN A 45 4.61 -4.18 -0.36
N ILE A 46 4.62 -5.45 -0.75
CA ILE A 46 3.48 -6.36 -0.56
C ILE A 46 3.70 -7.16 0.73
N LEU A 47 2.69 -7.21 1.60
CA LEU A 47 2.72 -7.93 2.88
C LEU A 47 1.52 -8.87 3.03
N ASP A 48 1.75 -10.00 3.69
CA ASP A 48 0.66 -10.87 4.13
C ASP A 48 -0.07 -10.26 5.34
N VAL A 49 -1.40 -10.39 5.36
CA VAL A 49 -2.20 -10.08 6.55
C VAL A 49 -2.12 -11.25 7.54
N GLY A 50 -1.69 -10.96 8.76
CA GLY A 50 -1.60 -11.96 9.84
C GLY A 50 -2.96 -12.55 10.27
N ALA A 51 -2.91 -13.71 10.92
CA ALA A 51 -4.09 -14.54 11.22
C ALA A 51 -5.23 -13.83 11.98
N LEU A 52 -4.92 -12.94 12.92
CA LEU A 52 -5.94 -12.22 13.70
C LEU A 52 -6.78 -11.28 12.83
N LEU A 53 -6.14 -10.52 11.94
CA LEU A 53 -6.83 -9.63 11.00
C LEU A 53 -7.52 -10.43 9.90
N ALA A 54 -6.88 -11.48 9.40
CA ALA A 54 -7.46 -12.38 8.40
C ALA A 54 -8.77 -13.02 8.87
N ALA A 55 -8.89 -13.38 10.16
CA ALA A 55 -10.11 -13.93 10.74
C ALA A 55 -11.32 -12.98 10.67
N HIS A 56 -11.08 -11.66 10.67
CA HIS A 56 -12.13 -10.64 10.58
C HIS A 56 -12.39 -10.18 9.15
N LEU A 57 -11.34 -10.06 8.33
CA LEU A 57 -11.43 -9.58 6.95
C LEU A 57 -11.92 -10.66 5.98
N GLY A 58 -11.67 -11.93 6.28
CA GLY A 58 -11.93 -13.04 5.38
C GLY A 58 -10.91 -13.15 4.23
N ILE A 59 -10.90 -14.31 3.56
CA ILE A 59 -10.03 -14.59 2.43
C ILE A 59 -10.38 -13.67 1.25
N GLY A 60 -9.36 -13.16 0.56
CA GLY A 60 -9.52 -12.28 -0.61
C GLY A 60 -9.50 -10.78 -0.28
N GLY A 61 -9.39 -10.41 0.99
CA GLY A 61 -9.20 -9.00 1.37
C GLY A 61 -7.87 -8.45 0.86
N VAL A 62 -7.87 -7.22 0.32
CA VAL A 62 -6.66 -6.49 -0.11
C VAL A 62 -6.74 -5.04 0.40
N GLY A 63 -5.66 -4.56 1.00
CA GLY A 63 -5.53 -3.21 1.54
C GLY A 63 -4.44 -2.39 0.84
N LEU A 64 -4.59 -1.07 0.83
CA LEU A 64 -3.60 -0.10 0.35
C LEU A 64 -3.39 0.94 1.43
N PHE A 65 -2.14 1.15 1.83
CA PHE A 65 -1.76 2.08 2.91
C PHE A 65 -0.73 3.09 2.40
N TYR A 66 -0.96 4.35 2.75
CA TYR A 66 -0.16 5.51 2.39
C TYR A 66 -0.39 6.62 3.42
N PHE A 67 0.51 7.59 3.45
CA PHE A 67 0.38 8.85 4.16
C PHE A 67 -0.18 9.92 3.22
N ASP A 68 -1.04 10.78 3.75
CA ASP A 68 -1.54 11.99 3.10
C ASP A 68 -0.61 13.20 3.27
N GLU A 69 0.21 13.17 4.33
CA GLU A 69 1.26 14.16 4.62
C GLU A 69 2.54 13.48 5.13
N LYS A 70 3.70 14.07 4.83
CA LYS A 70 4.99 13.59 5.34
C LYS A 70 5.07 13.77 6.85
N PRO A 71 5.21 12.70 7.65
CA PRO A 71 5.43 12.83 9.09
C PRO A 71 6.74 13.56 9.39
N GLU A 72 6.81 14.30 10.50
CA GLU A 72 8.05 14.98 10.97
C GLU A 72 9.22 13.99 11.12
N HIS A 73 8.91 12.77 11.55
CA HIS A 73 9.85 11.67 11.68
C HIS A 73 9.47 10.54 10.73
N TYR A 74 10.02 10.58 9.52
CA TYR A 74 9.88 9.53 8.53
C TYR A 74 11.25 8.90 8.23
N MET A 75 11.37 7.61 8.51
CA MET A 75 12.55 6.82 8.17
C MET A 75 12.09 5.57 7.43
N TYR A 76 12.63 5.38 6.24
CA TYR A 76 12.47 4.19 5.45
C TYR A 76 13.83 3.55 5.27
N ILE A 77 13.97 2.30 5.74
CA ILE A 77 15.21 1.54 5.68
C ILE A 77 15.04 0.56 4.52
N ASN A 78 15.82 0.74 3.46
CA ASN A 78 15.95 -0.29 2.42
C ASN A 78 16.82 -1.42 2.99
N GLU A 79 16.24 -2.61 3.12
CA GLU A 79 16.99 -3.86 3.39
C GLU A 79 17.74 -4.35 2.14
#